data_AF-A0A5K1F9T5-F1
#
_entry.id   AF-A0A5K1F9T5-F1
#
_cell.length_a   1.000
_cell.length_b   1.000
_cell.length_c   1.000
_cell.angle_alpha   90.00
_cell.angle_beta   90.00
_cell.angle_gamma   90.00
#
_symmetry.space_group_name_H-M   'P 1'
#
loop_
_entity.id
_entity.type
_entity.pdbx_description
1 polymer ?
#
loop_
_entity_poly.entity_id
_entity_poly.type
_entity_poly.pdbx_seq_one_letter_code
_entity_poly.pdbx_strand_id
1 'polypeptide(L)'
;GTAKVEGIIVNFEEAKDGVQSPLRTESLAELSKLRLLRANYANIIGDFQHFPRELRWLEWQGFPLGSLPLGLHLDETAVLNLSKSNIKEMQCK
;
A
#
# COMPACT_ATOMS: atom_id res chain seq x y z
N GLY A 1 11.43 -18.92 -0.98
CA GLY A 1 10.12 -19.14 -1.62
C GLY A 1 9.18 -18.05 -1.16
N THR A 2 8.82 -17.13 -2.06
CA THR A 2 7.85 -16.01 -1.93
C THR A 2 7.72 -15.27 -3.27
N ALA A 3 8.73 -15.40 -4.16
CA ALA A 3 8.81 -14.80 -5.51
C ALA A 3 7.67 -15.11 -6.51
N LYS A 4 6.64 -15.88 -6.12
CA LYS A 4 5.45 -16.15 -6.94
C LYS A 4 4.18 -15.52 -6.37
N VAL A 5 4.24 -14.87 -5.21
CA VAL A 5 3.06 -14.22 -4.62
C VAL A 5 2.69 -13.02 -5.46
N GLU A 6 1.48 -13.03 -6.02
CA GLU A 6 0.95 -11.94 -6.86
C GLU A 6 -0.09 -11.08 -6.15
N GLY A 7 -0.63 -11.54 -5.02
CA GLY A 7 -1.67 -10.83 -4.27
C GLY A 7 -1.48 -10.94 -2.76
N ILE A 8 -1.64 -9.81 -2.08
CA ILE A 8 -1.67 -9.72 -0.61
C ILE A 8 -2.91 -8.94 -0.19
N ILE A 9 -3.62 -9.48 0.79
CA ILE A 9 -4.75 -8.82 1.44
C ILE A 9 -4.49 -8.78 2.94
N VAL A 10 -4.40 -7.58 3.48
CA VAL A 10 -4.33 -7.27 4.91
C VAL A 10 -5.42 -6.25 5.20
N ASN A 11 -6.30 -6.54 6.16
CA ASN A 11 -7.41 -5.66 6.51
C ASN A 11 -7.53 -5.57 8.04
N PHE A 12 -7.54 -4.35 8.56
CA PHE A 12 -7.61 -4.07 10.00
C PHE A 12 -8.87 -3.28 10.40
N GLU A 13 -9.91 -3.25 9.55
CA GLU A 13 -11.16 -2.51 9.81
C GLU A 13 -11.85 -2.86 11.15
N GLU A 14 -11.54 -4.02 11.75
CA GLU A 14 -12.15 -4.50 13.01
C GLU A 14 -11.21 -4.45 14.23
N ALA A 15 -9.98 -3.93 14.11
CA ALA A 15 -9.03 -3.91 15.21
C ALA A 15 -9.39 -2.81 16.24
N LYS A 16 -10.29 -3.13 17.18
CA LYS A 16 -10.81 -2.18 18.17
C LYS A 16 -9.78 -1.74 19.23
N ASP A 17 -8.74 -2.54 19.51
CA ASP A 17 -7.75 -2.26 20.57
C ASP A 17 -6.33 -2.81 20.27
N GLY A 18 -6.05 -3.20 19.02
CA GLY A 18 -4.84 -3.94 18.66
C GLY A 18 -3.69 -3.04 18.20
N VAL A 19 -2.55 -3.09 18.89
CA VAL A 19 -1.26 -2.62 18.35
C VAL A 19 -1.03 -3.32 17.01
N GLN A 20 -1.13 -2.59 15.90
CA GLN A 20 -0.82 -3.11 14.58
C GLN A 20 0.69 -3.14 14.40
N SER A 21 1.24 -4.31 14.08
CA SER A 21 2.62 -4.38 13.62
C SER A 21 2.74 -3.66 12.28
N PRO A 22 3.65 -2.69 12.13
CA PRO A 22 3.76 -1.96 10.88
C PRO A 22 4.24 -2.87 9.75
N LEU A 23 3.64 -2.70 8.57
CA LEU A 23 4.12 -3.30 7.33
C LEU A 23 5.26 -2.44 6.77
N ARG A 24 6.40 -3.04 6.49
CA ARG A 24 7.55 -2.33 5.93
C ARG A 24 7.53 -2.37 4.41
N THR A 25 7.76 -1.23 3.77
CA THR A 25 7.86 -1.16 2.29
C THR A 25 8.96 -2.08 1.76
N GLU A 26 10.05 -2.24 2.51
CA GLU A 26 11.16 -3.14 2.15
C GLU A 26 10.71 -4.61 2.09
N SER A 27 9.80 -5.03 2.97
CA SER A 27 9.25 -6.40 2.93
C SER A 27 8.33 -6.62 1.73
N LEU A 28 7.63 -5.58 1.26
CA LEU A 28 6.84 -5.64 0.04
C LEU A 28 7.73 -5.65 -1.21
N ALA A 29 8.89 -4.99 -1.17
CA ALA A 29 9.85 -4.94 -2.27
C ALA A 29 10.38 -6.32 -2.67
N GLU A 30 10.55 -7.22 -1.70
CA GLU A 30 10.98 -8.62 -1.92
C GLU A 30 9.94 -9.44 -2.72
N LEU A 31 8.71 -8.94 -2.84
CA LEU A 31 7.61 -9.59 -3.57
C LEU A 31 7.55 -9.04 -4.99
N SER A 32 8.57 -9.37 -5.79
CA SER A 32 8.77 -8.81 -7.14
C SER A 32 7.61 -9.01 -8.12
N LYS A 33 6.72 -9.97 -7.87
CA LYS A 33 5.52 -10.24 -8.70
C LYS A 33 4.22 -9.74 -8.09
N LEU A 34 4.27 -8.94 -7.01
CA LEU A 34 3.07 -8.47 -6.35
C LEU A 34 2.32 -7.48 -7.25
N ARG A 35 1.11 -7.87 -7.65
CA ARG A 35 0.23 -7.11 -8.56
C ARG A 35 -1.04 -6.62 -7.88
N LEU A 36 -1.44 -7.23 -6.77
CA LEU A 36 -2.56 -6.81 -5.94
C LEU A 36 -2.11 -6.60 -4.51
N LEU A 37 -2.35 -5.40 -3.98
CA LEU A 37 -2.20 -5.09 -2.56
C LEU A 37 -3.47 -4.45 -2.03
N ARG A 38 -4.11 -5.13 -1.07
CA ARG A 38 -5.17 -4.58 -0.24
C ARG A 38 -4.63 -4.42 1.18
N ALA A 39 -4.56 -3.21 1.70
CA ALA A 39 -3.92 -2.88 2.98
C ALA A 39 -4.78 -1.92 3.81
N ASN A 40 -6.07 -2.25 3.95
CA ASN A 40 -7.04 -1.36 4.57
C ASN A 40 -6.73 -1.13 6.05
N TYR A 41 -6.63 0.14 6.43
CA TYR A 41 -6.27 0.63 7.75
C TYR A 41 -4.92 0.10 8.26
N ALA A 42 -4.07 -0.40 7.36
CA ALA A 42 -2.74 -0.87 7.70
C ALA A 42 -1.76 0.29 7.84
N ASN A 43 -0.95 0.25 8.88
CA ASN A 43 0.21 1.13 9.03
C ASN A 43 1.37 0.62 8.18
N ILE A 44 1.52 1.16 6.96
CA ILE A 44 2.70 0.89 6.13
C ILE A 44 3.74 1.99 6.35
N ILE A 45 4.96 1.60 6.70
CA ILE A 45 6.08 2.50 6.99
C ILE A 45 7.30 2.13 6.14
N GLY A 46 8.25 3.06 6.06
CA GLY A 46 9.52 2.86 5.35
C GLY A 46 9.66 3.82 4.18
N ASP A 47 10.64 3.54 3.32
CA ASP A 47 10.85 4.33 2.11
C ASP A 47 9.96 3.81 0.97
N PHE A 48 9.09 4.68 0.47
CA PHE A 48 8.17 4.36 -0.63
C PHE A 48 8.86 4.19 -1.99
N GLN A 49 10.14 4.56 -2.13
CA GLN A 49 10.93 4.22 -3.32
C GLN A 49 11.03 2.70 -3.56
N HIS A 50 10.93 1.91 -2.48
CA HIS A 50 10.92 0.45 -2.50
C HIS A 50 9.52 -0.15 -2.70
N PHE A 51 8.47 0.67 -2.80
CA PHE A 51 7.12 0.16 -2.96
C PHE A 51 6.99 -0.60 -4.30
N PRO A 52 6.22 -1.70 -4.35
CA PRO A 52 6.12 -2.52 -5.56
C PRO A 52 5.63 -1.72 -6.78
N ARG A 53 6.41 -1.77 -7.86
CA ARG A 53 6.17 -0.98 -9.08
C ARG A 53 5.20 -1.65 -10.06
N GLU A 54 5.04 -2.96 -9.98
CA GLU A 54 4.18 -3.75 -10.89
C GLU A 54 2.74 -3.89 -10.38
N LEU A 55 2.36 -3.12 -9.36
CA LEU A 55 1.01 -3.13 -8.80
C LEU A 55 -0.01 -2.70 -9.85
N ARG A 56 -0.96 -3.61 -10.13
CA ARG A 56 -2.13 -3.38 -10.97
C ARG A 56 -3.33 -2.92 -10.15
N TRP A 57 -3.40 -3.34 -8.89
CA TRP A 57 -4.47 -3.00 -7.95
C TRP A 57 -3.89 -2.59 -6.61
N LEU A 58 -4.18 -1.36 -6.19
CA LEU A 58 -3.92 -0.87 -4.85
C LEU A 58 -5.24 -0.46 -4.18
N GLU A 59 -5.62 -1.17 -3.13
CA GLU A 59 -6.67 -0.72 -2.21
C GLU A 59 -6.05 -0.45 -0.83
N TRP A 60 -6.13 0.80 -0.39
CA TRP A 60 -5.53 1.24 0.86
C TRP A 60 -6.46 2.24 1.55
N GLN A 61 -7.58 1.72 2.03
CA GLN A 61 -8.53 2.53 2.78
C GLN A 61 -7.92 2.99 4.10
N GLY A 62 -8.28 4.18 4.57
CA GLY A 62 -7.71 4.71 5.81
C GLY A 62 -6.27 5.19 5.68
N PHE A 63 -5.77 5.41 4.45
CA PHE A 63 -4.41 5.90 4.23
C PHE A 63 -4.16 7.21 5.02
N PRO A 64 -3.11 7.25 5.87
CA PRO A 64 -3.04 8.24 6.95
C PRO A 64 -2.55 9.61 6.50
N LEU A 65 -1.81 9.71 5.38
CA LEU A 65 -1.18 10.97 4.97
C LEU A 65 -2.12 11.87 4.16
N GLY A 66 -1.87 13.17 4.22
CA GLY A 66 -2.62 14.20 3.48
C GLY A 66 -2.30 14.29 2.00
N SER A 67 -1.22 13.67 1.56
CA SER A 67 -0.78 13.58 0.17
C SER A 67 -0.11 12.23 -0.06
N LEU A 68 0.01 11.81 -1.32
CA LEU A 68 0.80 10.63 -1.65
C LEU A 68 2.28 10.87 -1.33
N PRO A 69 3.01 9.87 -0.82
CA PRO A 69 4.41 10.01 -0.48
C PRO A 69 5.25 10.01 -1.77
N LEU A 70 6.31 10.81 -1.76
CA LEU A 70 7.29 10.82 -2.84
C LEU A 70 7.90 9.42 -2.98
N GLY A 71 7.88 8.89 -4.20
CA GLY A 71 8.35 7.52 -4.49
C GLY A 71 7.26 6.46 -4.55
N LEU A 72 6.01 6.75 -4.16
CA LEU A 72 4.91 5.83 -4.44
C LEU A 72 4.62 5.82 -5.94
N HIS A 73 5.08 4.78 -6.62
CA HIS A 73 4.89 4.58 -8.06
C HIS A 73 3.56 3.87 -8.33
N LEU A 74 2.63 4.58 -8.96
CA LEU A 74 1.31 4.06 -9.35
C LEU A 74 1.15 3.99 -10.88
N ASP A 75 2.28 4.08 -11.60
CA ASP A 75 2.33 4.20 -13.06
C ASP A 75 1.64 3.01 -13.77
N GLU A 76 1.73 1.80 -13.19
CA GLU A 76 1.12 0.57 -13.72
C GLU A 76 -0.22 0.22 -13.05
N THR A 77 -0.69 1.05 -12.11
CA THR A 77 -1.89 0.78 -11.29
C THR A 77 -3.17 1.14 -12.04
N ALA A 78 -3.95 0.12 -12.40
CA ALA A 78 -5.23 0.27 -13.08
C ALA A 78 -6.39 0.53 -12.10
N VAL A 79 -6.28 0.03 -10.86
CA VAL A 79 -7.28 0.21 -9.81
C VAL A 79 -6.63 0.83 -8.59
N LEU A 80 -7.08 2.04 -8.22
CA LEU A 80 -6.64 2.76 -7.03
C LEU A 80 -7.86 3.10 -6.15
N ASN A 81 -7.93 2.49 -4.97
CA ASN A 81 -8.95 2.80 -3.96
C ASN A 81 -8.28 3.34 -2.70
N LEU A 82 -8.36 4.67 -2.53
CA LEU A 82 -7.88 5.39 -1.35
C LEU A 82 -9.04 5.99 -0.55
N SER A 83 -10.22 5.32 -0.57
CA SER A 83 -11.39 5.79 0.17
C SER A 83 -11.11 5.84 1.68
N LYS A 84 -11.81 6.72 2.39
CA LYS A 84 -11.61 6.96 3.84
C LYS A 84 -10.17 7.38 4.22
N SER A 85 -9.37 7.86 3.25
CA SER A 85 -8.04 8.41 3.52
C SER A 85 -8.10 9.90 3.89
N ASN A 86 -6.98 10.42 4.37
CA ASN A 86 -6.81 11.85 4.64
C ASN A 86 -6.33 12.66 3.43
N ILE A 87 -6.26 12.06 2.23
CA ILE A 87 -5.67 12.70 1.06
C ILE A 87 -6.48 13.92 0.65
N LYS A 88 -5.79 15.07 0.59
CA LYS A 88 -6.33 16.35 0.12
C LYS A 88 -5.78 16.73 -1.25
N GLU A 89 -4.56 16.27 -1.56
CA GLU A 89 -3.85 16.61 -2.78
C GLU A 89 -3.28 15.34 -3.43
N MET A 90 -3.49 15.23 -4.74
CA MET A 90 -2.81 14.24 -5.56
C MET A 90 -1.60 14.90 -6.20
N GLN A 91 -0.42 14.29 -6.07
CA GLN A 91 0.75 14.76 -6.80
C GLN A 91 0.67 14.21 -8.23
N CYS A 92 0.43 15.07 -9.21
CA CYS A 92 0.73 14.77 -10.61
C CYS A 92 2.24 14.87 -10.80
N LYS A 93 2.86 13.84 -11.39
CA LYS A 93 4.23 13.87 -11.89
C LYS A 93 4.26 14.50 -13.29
#